data_AF-A0A0R3RUJ0-F1
#
_entry.id   AF-A0A0R3RUJ0-F1
#
_cell.length_a   1.000
_cell.length_b   1.000
_cell.length_c   1.000
_cell.angle_alpha   90.00
_cell.angle_beta   90.00
_cell.angle_gamma   90.00
#
_symmetry.space_group_name_H-M   'P 1'
#
loop_
_entity.id
_entity.type
_entity.pdbx_description
1 polymer ?
#
loop_
_entity_poly.entity_id
_entity_poly.type
_entity_poly.pdbx_seq_one_letter_code
_entity_poly.pdbx_strand_id
1 'polypeptide(L)'
;MNRKKVDLQVFLDPLPDDFLRLTVPSPVSAQAEQQQSTVPFYIADPNLVAQQALLQAQYAFYSFVPPNTRGRISITVVEAKLVKNYGLVRMDPYCCVRVGNAVFETPRNVSGGKTPKWNRIINAYLPYGVESFYLQIFDERAFTADECIAWAHIILPNGIFGGEIIDDWYQLSGQQGEGKEGVINLITSFTPV
;
A
#
# COMPACT_ATOMS: atom_id res chain seq x y z
N MET A 1 50.62 -16.40 3.63
CA MET A 1 49.40 -15.84 3.00
C MET A 1 48.48 -15.36 4.12
N ASN A 2 48.71 -14.16 4.67
CA ASN A 2 47.99 -13.65 5.84
C ASN A 2 46.69 -12.96 5.41
N ARG A 3 45.54 -13.52 5.80
CA ARG A 3 44.23 -12.87 5.66
C ARG A 3 44.07 -11.82 6.77
N LYS A 4 44.00 -10.55 6.41
CA LYS A 4 43.60 -9.47 7.33
C LYS A 4 42.10 -9.60 7.62
N LYS A 5 41.76 -9.71 8.89
CA LYS A 5 40.40 -9.62 9.42
C LYS A 5 39.98 -8.15 9.37
N VAL A 6 38.84 -7.84 8.76
CA VAL A 6 38.27 -6.49 8.72
C VAL A 6 37.19 -6.45 9.80
N ASP A 7 37.43 -5.72 10.88
CA ASP A 7 36.42 -5.46 11.90
C ASP A 7 35.51 -4.33 11.38
N LEU A 8 34.26 -4.66 11.06
CA LEU A 8 33.22 -3.67 10.80
C LEU A 8 32.75 -3.12 12.15
N GLN A 9 33.33 -2.00 12.55
CA GLN A 9 32.89 -1.24 13.70
C GLN A 9 31.70 -0.37 13.29
N VAL A 10 30.49 -0.78 13.68
CA VAL A 10 29.28 0.04 13.51
C VAL A 10 29.33 1.13 14.57
N PHE A 11 29.58 2.37 14.15
CA PHE A 11 29.45 3.54 15.01
C PHE A 11 27.95 3.76 15.28
N LEU A 12 27.50 3.38 16.47
CA LEU A 12 26.23 3.83 17.02
C LEU A 12 26.52 5.14 17.74
N ASP A 13 26.47 6.25 17.00
CA ASP A 13 26.37 7.57 17.62
C ASP A 13 25.04 7.65 18.42
N PRO A 14 24.99 8.43 19.51
CA PRO A 14 23.74 8.63 20.24
C PRO A 14 22.66 9.19 19.30
N LEU A 15 21.47 8.59 19.38
CA LEU A 15 20.31 8.97 18.59
C LEU A 15 20.03 10.48 18.78
N PRO A 16 19.93 11.30 17.71
CA PRO A 16 19.66 12.72 17.84
C PRO A 16 18.36 12.98 18.60
N ASP A 17 18.33 14.02 19.43
CA ASP A 17 17.15 14.38 20.25
C ASP A 17 15.89 14.72 19.42
N ASP A 18 16.07 14.95 18.12
CA ASP A 18 15.03 15.28 17.15
C ASP A 18 14.65 14.09 16.24
N PHE A 19 15.13 12.89 16.53
CA PHE A 19 14.73 11.69 15.81
C PHE A 19 13.22 11.43 16.02
N LEU A 20 12.44 11.44 14.93
CA LEU A 20 10.96 11.35 14.89
C LEU A 20 10.17 12.62 15.27
N ARG A 21 10.80 13.80 15.43
CA ARG A 21 10.02 15.03 15.60
C ARG A 21 9.44 15.50 14.26
N LEU A 22 8.13 15.40 14.15
CA LEU A 22 7.36 16.13 13.14
C LEU A 22 7.52 17.62 13.46
N THR A 23 8.14 18.37 12.55
CA THR A 23 8.23 19.83 12.63
C THR A 23 6.83 20.42 12.68
N VAL A 24 6.39 20.78 13.88
CA VAL A 24 5.25 21.67 14.06
C VAL A 24 5.76 23.06 13.66
N PRO A 25 5.12 23.78 12.71
CA PRO A 25 5.53 25.14 12.40
C PRO A 25 5.28 26.01 13.63
N SER A 26 6.34 26.40 14.34
CA SER A 26 6.26 27.49 15.31
C SER A 26 5.93 28.77 14.56
N PRO A 27 4.92 29.57 15.01
CA PRO A 27 4.66 30.85 14.42
C PRO A 27 5.88 31.75 14.63
N VAL A 28 6.38 32.24 13.50
CA VAL A 28 7.53 33.11 13.33
C VAL A 28 7.49 34.26 14.34
N SER A 29 8.54 34.39 15.15
CA SER A 29 8.85 35.63 15.85
C SER A 29 9.32 36.67 14.82
N ALA A 30 8.37 37.34 14.18
CA ALA A 30 8.62 38.57 13.44
C ALA A 30 8.29 39.76 14.37
N GLN A 31 9.33 40.33 14.96
CA GLN A 31 9.27 41.66 15.58
C GLN A 31 9.16 42.70 14.46
N ALA A 32 8.01 43.35 14.34
CA ALA A 32 7.86 44.70 13.82
C ALA A 32 6.53 45.29 14.31
N GLU A 33 6.65 46.42 15.00
CA GLU A 33 5.57 47.19 15.61
C GLU A 33 4.61 47.77 14.56
N GLN A 34 3.29 47.67 14.79
CA GLN A 34 2.36 48.82 14.68
C GLN A 34 0.97 48.46 15.20
N GLN A 35 0.49 49.32 16.11
CA GLN A 35 -0.78 49.27 16.81
C GLN A 35 -1.98 49.30 15.86
N GLN A 36 -2.95 48.40 16.08
CA GLN A 36 -4.36 48.73 15.90
C GLN A 36 -5.24 47.87 16.81
N SER A 37 -6.09 48.56 17.54
CA SER A 37 -6.88 48.09 18.68
C SER A 37 -7.94 47.07 18.26
N THR A 38 -7.57 45.82 18.49
CA THR A 38 -8.37 44.72 19.04
C THR A 38 -9.79 45.02 19.56
N VAL A 39 -10.77 44.32 18.97
CA VAL A 39 -11.66 43.45 19.76
C VAL A 39 -11.59 42.03 19.15
N PRO A 40 -10.68 41.17 19.63
CA PRO A 40 -10.76 39.74 19.39
C PRO A 40 -11.99 39.24 20.12
N PHE A 41 -12.83 38.51 19.42
CA PHE A 41 -13.65 37.51 20.08
C PHE A 41 -12.70 36.44 20.61
N TYR A 42 -12.19 36.62 21.83
CA TYR A 42 -11.52 35.56 22.55
C TYR A 42 -12.61 34.55 22.93
N ILE A 43 -12.64 33.40 22.27
CA ILE A 43 -13.27 32.22 22.86
C ILE A 43 -12.35 31.82 24.03
N ALA A 44 -12.58 32.44 25.18
CA ALA A 44 -11.77 32.31 26.39
C ALA A 44 -12.19 31.12 27.25
N ASP A 45 -12.92 30.15 26.69
CA ASP A 45 -13.26 28.91 27.40
C ASP A 45 -12.22 27.84 27.05
N PRO A 46 -11.33 27.47 27.99
CA PRO A 46 -10.30 26.45 27.77
C PRO A 46 -10.91 25.10 27.35
N ASN A 47 -12.15 24.81 27.76
CA ASN A 47 -12.82 23.56 27.41
C ASN A 47 -13.23 23.52 25.94
N LEU A 48 -13.65 24.65 25.36
CA LEU A 48 -14.03 24.73 23.94
C LEU A 48 -12.80 24.59 23.04
N VAL A 49 -11.68 25.22 23.42
CA VAL A 49 -10.40 25.08 22.70
C VAL A 49 -9.87 23.65 22.76
N ALA A 50 -9.91 23.02 23.94
CA ALA A 50 -9.50 21.62 24.10
C ALA A 50 -10.38 20.66 23.27
N GLN A 51 -11.70 20.87 23.25
CA GLN A 51 -12.62 20.05 22.46
C GLN A 51 -12.40 20.20 20.95
N GLN A 52 -12.10 21.41 20.48
CA GLN A 52 -11.78 21.65 19.08
C GLN A 52 -10.42 21.07 18.67
N ALA A 53 -9.42 21.14 19.55
CA ALA A 53 -8.11 20.51 19.34
C ALA A 53 -8.21 18.97 19.28
N LEU A 54 -9.04 18.35 20.14
CA LEU A 54 -9.29 16.90 20.09
C LEU A 54 -9.99 16.48 18.80
N LEU A 55 -10.98 17.25 18.33
CA LEU A 55 -11.62 17.00 17.05
C LEU A 55 -10.63 17.13 15.89
N GLN A 56 -9.82 18.20 15.85
CA GLN A 56 -8.79 18.38 14.82
C GLN A 56 -7.73 17.28 14.85
N ALA A 57 -7.30 16.86 16.04
CA ALA A 57 -6.37 15.74 16.21
C ALA A 57 -6.99 14.41 15.75
N GLN A 58 -8.28 14.19 16.01
CA GLN A 58 -9.01 13.04 15.47
C GLN A 58 -9.09 13.11 13.94
N TYR A 59 -9.46 14.25 13.34
CA TYR A 59 -9.48 14.41 11.89
C TYR A 59 -8.10 14.24 11.25
N ALA A 60 -7.04 14.77 11.86
CA ALA A 60 -5.66 14.60 11.42
C ALA A 60 -5.20 13.14 11.53
N PHE A 61 -5.63 12.42 12.57
CA PHE A 61 -5.36 10.99 12.74
C PHE A 61 -6.04 10.13 11.65
N TYR A 62 -7.28 10.46 11.27
CA TYR A 62 -8.02 9.75 10.21
C TYR A 62 -7.67 10.18 8.79
N SER A 63 -6.96 11.31 8.62
CA SER A 63 -6.60 11.86 7.32
C SER A 63 -5.11 11.68 6.97
N PHE A 64 -4.40 10.76 7.63
CA PHE A 64 -3.02 10.50 7.28
C PHE A 64 -2.92 9.91 5.86
N VAL A 65 -2.42 10.73 4.95
CA VAL A 65 -1.96 10.35 3.61
C VAL A 65 -0.44 10.31 3.66
N PRO A 66 0.21 9.17 3.35
CA PRO A 66 1.65 9.09 3.33
C PRO A 66 2.27 10.19 2.45
N PRO A 67 3.44 10.76 2.83
CA PRO A 67 4.16 11.68 1.95
C PRO A 67 4.40 11.07 0.57
N ASN A 68 4.48 11.91 -0.47
CA ASN A 68 4.69 11.47 -1.86
C ASN A 68 3.57 10.57 -2.43
N THR A 69 2.34 10.67 -1.92
CA THR A 69 1.18 9.95 -2.47
C THR A 69 0.59 10.70 -3.68
N ARG A 70 0.47 10.00 -4.81
CA ARG A 70 -0.22 10.47 -6.02
C ARG A 70 -1.74 10.36 -5.87
N GLY A 71 -2.21 9.29 -5.23
CA GLY A 71 -3.61 9.02 -5.00
C GLY A 71 -3.84 7.67 -4.34
N ARG A 72 -5.09 7.23 -4.33
CA ARG A 72 -5.51 5.89 -3.90
C ARG A 72 -5.85 5.06 -5.13
N ILE A 73 -5.28 3.86 -5.20
CA ILE A 73 -5.67 2.85 -6.19
C ILE A 73 -6.58 1.83 -5.50
N SER A 74 -7.68 1.48 -6.16
CA SER A 74 -8.54 0.37 -5.80
C SER A 74 -8.31 -0.76 -6.78
N ILE A 75 -7.99 -1.94 -6.28
CA ILE A 75 -7.72 -3.15 -7.06
C ILE A 75 -8.68 -4.23 -6.59
N THR A 76 -9.66 -4.56 -7.42
CA THR A 76 -10.56 -5.70 -7.17
C THR A 76 -9.96 -6.94 -7.82
N VAL A 77 -9.58 -7.89 -7.00
CA VAL A 77 -9.16 -9.23 -7.44
C VAL A 77 -10.41 -10.09 -7.58
N VAL A 78 -10.86 -10.32 -8.81
CA VAL A 78 -12.15 -10.98 -9.10
C VAL A 78 -11.99 -12.49 -9.07
N GLU A 79 -11.33 -13.04 -10.10
CA GLU A 79 -11.13 -14.47 -10.29
C GLU A 79 -9.90 -14.75 -11.15
N ALA A 80 -9.39 -15.97 -11.08
CA ALA A 80 -8.36 -16.47 -11.99
C ALA A 80 -8.80 -17.75 -12.70
N LYS A 81 -8.19 -18.03 -13.85
CA LYS A 81 -8.31 -19.28 -14.61
C LYS A 81 -6.91 -19.81 -14.85
N LEU A 82 -6.48 -20.75 -14.00
CA LEU A 82 -5.17 -21.38 -14.02
C LEU A 82 -5.15 -22.58 -14.94
N VAL A 83 -4.00 -22.83 -15.57
CA VAL A 83 -3.83 -23.97 -16.49
C VAL A 83 -3.60 -25.30 -15.75
N LYS A 84 -2.97 -25.24 -14.57
CA LYS A 84 -2.51 -26.41 -13.82
C LYS A 84 -3.02 -26.41 -12.38
N ASN A 85 -3.27 -27.62 -11.86
CA ASN A 85 -3.49 -27.83 -10.44
C ASN A 85 -2.15 -28.21 -9.79
N TYR A 86 -1.69 -27.40 -8.84
CA TYR A 86 -0.44 -27.57 -8.09
C TYR A 86 -0.61 -28.27 -6.74
N GLY A 87 -1.86 -28.42 -6.29
CA GLY A 87 -2.19 -29.14 -5.07
C GLY A 87 -2.19 -30.65 -5.28
N LEU A 88 -1.90 -31.41 -4.22
CA LEU A 88 -1.95 -32.88 -4.24
C LEU A 88 -3.36 -33.42 -4.48
N VAL A 89 -4.36 -32.78 -3.88
CA VAL A 89 -5.79 -33.16 -3.97
C VAL A 89 -6.63 -31.96 -4.37
N ARG A 90 -6.37 -30.82 -3.73
CA ARG A 90 -7.01 -29.54 -3.99
C ARG A 90 -6.00 -28.41 -3.81
N MET A 91 -6.34 -27.24 -4.35
CA MET A 91 -5.65 -25.99 -4.07
C MET A 91 -6.57 -25.06 -3.30
N ASP A 92 -5.97 -24.30 -2.40
CA ASP A 92 -6.60 -23.28 -1.56
C ASP A 92 -5.96 -21.91 -1.86
N PRO A 93 -6.12 -21.36 -3.09
CA PRO A 93 -5.29 -20.26 -3.54
C PRO A 93 -5.68 -18.89 -2.97
N TYR A 94 -4.70 -18.01 -2.81
CA TYR A 94 -4.85 -16.60 -2.43
C TYR A 94 -3.91 -15.69 -3.21
N CYS A 95 -4.26 -14.41 -3.32
CA CYS A 95 -3.42 -13.42 -4.01
C CYS A 95 -2.65 -12.56 -3.00
N CYS A 96 -1.40 -12.28 -3.34
CA CYS A 96 -0.54 -11.30 -2.70
C CYS A 96 -0.27 -10.17 -3.70
N VAL A 97 -0.70 -8.95 -3.39
CA VAL A 97 -0.60 -7.77 -4.25
C VAL A 97 0.36 -6.77 -3.62
N ARG A 98 1.40 -6.39 -4.36
CA ARG A 98 2.39 -5.40 -3.95
C ARG A 98 2.25 -4.11 -4.75
N VAL A 99 1.94 -3.02 -4.06
CA VAL A 99 1.84 -1.65 -4.61
C VAL A 99 2.92 -0.79 -3.94
N GLY A 100 3.94 -0.40 -4.70
CA GLY A 100 5.13 0.24 -4.12
C GLY A 100 5.77 -0.67 -3.05
N ASN A 101 5.83 -0.19 -1.81
CA ASN A 101 6.38 -0.93 -0.67
C ASN A 101 5.31 -1.68 0.15
N ALA A 102 4.03 -1.45 -0.14
CA ALA A 102 2.93 -2.05 0.61
C ALA A 102 2.53 -3.39 -0.01
N VAL A 103 2.24 -4.38 0.83
CA VAL A 103 1.81 -5.72 0.45
C VAL A 103 0.45 -6.00 1.08
N PHE A 104 -0.46 -6.55 0.28
CA PHE A 104 -1.83 -6.87 0.67
C PHE A 104 -2.16 -8.28 0.25
N GLU A 105 -3.00 -8.96 1.02
CA GLU A 105 -3.42 -10.33 0.72
C GLU A 105 -4.94 -10.45 0.66
N THR A 106 -5.41 -11.33 -0.23
CA THR A 106 -6.80 -11.77 -0.21
C THR A 106 -6.98 -12.91 0.79
N PRO A 107 -8.22 -13.15 1.27
CA PRO A 107 -8.54 -14.44 1.87
C PRO A 107 -8.24 -15.59 0.89
N ARG A 108 -8.01 -16.80 1.41
CA ARG A 108 -7.90 -17.99 0.57
C ARG A 108 -9.26 -18.36 -0.01
N ASN A 109 -9.27 -18.85 -1.24
CA ASN A 109 -10.43 -19.48 -1.84
C ASN A 109 -10.36 -21.00 -1.58
N VAL A 110 -11.01 -21.45 -0.51
CA VAL A 110 -10.98 -22.87 -0.10
C VAL A 110 -11.52 -23.76 -1.23
N SER A 111 -10.72 -24.73 -1.64
CA SER A 111 -10.98 -25.67 -2.74
C SER A 111 -11.20 -24.97 -4.08
N GLY A 112 -10.58 -23.81 -4.30
CA GLY A 112 -10.71 -23.03 -5.53
C GLY A 112 -10.11 -23.70 -6.76
N GLY A 113 -9.14 -24.59 -6.57
CA GLY A 113 -8.53 -25.36 -7.66
C GLY A 113 -7.98 -24.45 -8.76
N LYS A 114 -8.37 -24.73 -10.00
CA LYS A 114 -7.92 -23.98 -11.18
C LYS A 114 -8.74 -22.71 -11.47
N THR A 115 -9.88 -22.51 -10.80
CA THR A 115 -10.77 -21.38 -11.08
C THR A 115 -11.16 -20.65 -9.79
N PRO A 116 -10.18 -20.15 -9.03
CA PRO A 116 -10.49 -19.48 -7.76
C PRO A 116 -11.16 -18.13 -7.96
N LYS A 117 -12.02 -17.77 -6.99
CA LYS A 117 -12.77 -16.51 -6.96
C LYS A 117 -12.60 -15.83 -5.62
N TRP A 118 -12.19 -14.56 -5.62
CA TRP A 118 -11.96 -13.81 -4.39
C TRP A 118 -12.94 -12.66 -4.21
N ASN A 119 -13.27 -11.96 -5.30
CA ASN A 119 -14.12 -10.75 -5.26
C ASN A 119 -13.67 -9.78 -4.15
N ARG A 120 -12.35 -9.59 -4.02
CA ARG A 120 -11.76 -8.83 -2.91
C ARG A 120 -11.22 -7.51 -3.41
N ILE A 121 -11.67 -6.42 -2.79
CA ILE A 121 -11.14 -5.08 -3.02
C ILE A 121 -9.93 -4.85 -2.11
N ILE A 122 -8.81 -4.44 -2.72
CA ILE A 122 -7.60 -3.97 -2.07
C ILE A 122 -7.49 -2.48 -2.35
N ASN A 123 -7.42 -1.67 -1.29
CA ASN A 123 -7.21 -0.24 -1.40
C ASN A 123 -5.79 0.10 -0.94
N ALA A 124 -5.03 0.78 -1.78
CA ALA A 124 -3.65 1.14 -1.50
C ALA A 124 -3.39 2.61 -1.85
N TYR A 125 -2.47 3.23 -1.13
CA TYR A 125 -1.89 4.50 -1.58
C TYR A 125 -0.89 4.22 -2.70
N LEU A 126 -1.01 4.97 -3.80
CA LEU A 126 -0.11 4.88 -4.94
C LEU A 126 0.87 6.07 -4.89
N PRO A 127 2.18 5.84 -4.67
CA PRO A 127 3.17 6.91 -4.67
C PRO A 127 3.41 7.49 -6.07
N TYR A 128 3.96 8.71 -6.15
CA TYR A 128 4.46 9.24 -7.42
C TYR A 128 5.58 8.36 -7.99
N GLY A 129 5.60 8.21 -9.32
CA GLY A 129 6.57 7.37 -10.03
C GLY A 129 6.25 5.86 -10.01
N VAL A 130 5.24 5.42 -9.27
CA VAL A 130 4.77 4.03 -9.31
C VAL A 130 3.70 3.90 -10.39
N GLU A 131 4.05 3.20 -11.48
CA GLU A 131 3.19 2.98 -12.65
C GLU A 131 2.78 1.52 -12.82
N SER A 132 3.04 0.69 -11.80
CA SER A 132 2.71 -0.73 -11.85
C SER A 132 2.54 -1.31 -10.46
N PHE A 133 1.90 -2.47 -10.40
CA PHE A 133 1.88 -3.30 -9.20
C PHE A 133 2.20 -4.75 -9.57
N TYR A 134 2.65 -5.51 -8.58
CA TYR A 134 2.96 -6.93 -8.76
C TYR A 134 1.89 -7.77 -8.08
N LEU A 135 1.42 -8.80 -8.75
CA LEU A 135 0.46 -9.76 -8.21
C LEU A 135 1.09 -11.14 -8.23
N GLN A 136 0.97 -11.86 -7.13
CA GLN A 136 1.34 -13.26 -6.99
C GLN A 136 0.13 -14.05 -6.52
N ILE A 137 -0.01 -15.28 -7.00
CA ILE A 137 -0.99 -16.23 -6.53
C ILE A 137 -0.22 -17.34 -5.84
N PHE A 138 -0.61 -17.61 -4.61
CA PHE A 138 -0.07 -18.68 -3.78
C PHE A 138 -1.12 -19.78 -3.59
N ASP A 139 -0.67 -21.02 -3.42
CA ASP A 139 -1.45 -22.13 -2.90
C ASP A 139 -1.08 -22.39 -1.44
N GLU A 140 -2.06 -22.31 -0.53
CA GLU A 140 -1.85 -22.61 0.88
C GLU A 140 -1.62 -24.11 1.07
N ARG A 141 -0.59 -24.46 1.85
CA ARG A 141 -0.26 -25.86 2.11
C ARG A 141 -0.31 -26.18 3.60
N ALA A 142 -0.94 -27.32 3.92
CA ALA A 142 -1.15 -27.71 5.32
C ALA A 142 0.14 -28.08 6.08
N PHE A 143 1.15 -28.61 5.38
CA PHE A 143 2.36 -29.19 5.99
C PHE A 143 3.68 -28.61 5.48
N THR A 144 3.64 -27.75 4.47
CA THR A 144 4.83 -27.11 3.90
C THR A 144 4.58 -25.62 3.75
N ALA A 145 5.62 -24.85 3.44
CA ALA A 145 5.43 -23.46 3.04
C ALA A 145 4.48 -23.34 1.85
N ASP A 146 3.74 -22.24 1.82
CA ASP A 146 2.86 -21.87 0.72
C ASP A 146 3.66 -21.71 -0.57
N GLU A 147 3.12 -22.23 -1.67
CA GLU A 147 3.80 -22.23 -2.96
C GLU A 147 3.30 -21.07 -3.82
N CYS A 148 4.21 -20.26 -4.37
CA CYS A 148 3.86 -19.31 -5.42
C CYS A 148 3.62 -20.08 -6.73
N ILE A 149 2.36 -20.13 -7.15
CA ILE A 149 1.92 -20.93 -8.30
C ILE A 149 1.82 -20.10 -9.59
N ALA A 150 1.59 -18.79 -9.48
CA ALA A 150 1.47 -17.89 -10.62
C ALA A 150 1.78 -16.43 -10.21
N TRP A 151 2.12 -15.58 -11.16
CA TRP A 151 2.37 -14.16 -10.94
C TRP A 151 2.12 -13.31 -12.18
N ALA A 152 1.91 -12.02 -11.99
CA ALA A 152 1.84 -11.03 -13.07
C ALA A 152 2.40 -9.68 -12.62
N HIS A 153 3.05 -8.98 -13.55
CA HIS A 153 3.44 -7.59 -13.38
C HIS A 153 2.48 -6.72 -14.18
N ILE A 154 1.64 -5.95 -13.48
CA ILE A 154 0.57 -5.17 -14.10
C ILE A 154 1.02 -3.73 -14.24
N ILE A 155 1.21 -3.29 -15.48
CA ILE A 155 1.46 -1.88 -15.80
C ILE A 155 0.12 -1.14 -15.84
N LEU A 156 0.03 -0.03 -15.12
CA LEU A 156 -1.17 0.79 -15.05
C LEU A 156 -1.33 1.59 -16.35
N PRO A 157 -2.43 1.41 -17.10
CA PRO A 157 -2.69 2.21 -18.28
C PRO A 157 -2.89 3.69 -17.93
N ASN A 158 -2.40 4.60 -18.76
CA ASN A 158 -2.45 6.05 -18.49
C ASN A 158 -3.88 6.57 -18.23
N GLY A 159 -4.88 5.96 -18.86
CA GLY A 159 -6.30 6.32 -18.71
C GLY A 159 -6.82 6.20 -17.27
N ILE A 160 -6.26 5.30 -16.45
CA ILE A 160 -6.66 5.14 -15.05
C ILE A 160 -6.49 6.44 -14.26
N PHE A 161 -5.46 7.22 -14.59
CA PHE A 161 -5.15 8.47 -13.89
C PHE A 161 -6.08 9.62 -14.31
N GLY A 162 -6.84 9.45 -15.40
CA GLY A 162 -7.96 10.29 -15.80
C GLY A 162 -9.29 9.90 -15.14
N GLY A 163 -9.30 8.89 -14.26
CA GLY A 163 -10.50 8.39 -13.58
C GLY A 163 -11.18 7.23 -14.29
N GLU A 164 -10.57 6.65 -15.34
CA GLU A 164 -11.09 5.45 -15.99
C GLU A 164 -11.07 4.26 -15.03
N ILE A 165 -12.10 3.42 -15.12
CA ILE A 165 -12.17 2.12 -14.46
C ILE A 165 -11.79 1.06 -15.49
N ILE A 166 -10.79 0.25 -15.16
CA ILE A 166 -10.24 -0.76 -16.06
C ILE A 166 -10.64 -2.13 -15.53
N ASP A 167 -11.48 -2.84 -16.28
CA ASP A 167 -11.87 -4.24 -16.04
C ASP A 167 -11.27 -5.09 -17.17
N ASP A 168 -10.22 -5.86 -16.87
CA ASP A 168 -9.49 -6.60 -17.89
C ASP A 168 -8.86 -7.91 -17.36
N TRP A 169 -8.51 -8.78 -18.30
CA TRP A 169 -7.84 -10.05 -18.07
C TRP A 169 -6.34 -9.95 -18.34
N TYR A 170 -5.54 -10.25 -17.33
CA TYR A 170 -4.09 -10.22 -17.40
C TYR A 170 -3.51 -11.64 -17.46
N GLN A 171 -2.52 -11.83 -18.34
CA GLN A 171 -1.81 -13.11 -18.44
C GLN A 171 -0.96 -13.36 -17.21
N LEU A 172 -0.99 -14.60 -16.73
CA LEU A 172 -0.19 -15.06 -15.61
C LEU A 172 1.03 -15.81 -16.12
N SER A 173 2.17 -15.53 -15.49
CA SER A 173 3.42 -16.27 -15.64
C SER A 173 3.59 -17.22 -14.46
N GLY A 174 4.37 -18.28 -14.66
CA GLY A 174 4.51 -19.32 -13.64
C GLY A 174 5.54 -20.37 -14.00
N GLN A 175 5.42 -21.55 -13.38
CA GLN A 175 6.27 -22.70 -13.70
C GLN A 175 6.06 -23.21 -15.13
N GLN A 176 4.90 -22.93 -15.76
CA GLN A 176 4.65 -23.26 -17.17
C GLN A 176 5.33 -22.30 -18.16
N GLY A 177 5.90 -21.19 -17.66
CA GLY A 177 6.57 -20.16 -18.45
C GLY A 177 5.84 -18.82 -18.44
N GLU A 178 6.39 -17.88 -19.18
CA GLU A 178 5.88 -16.51 -19.29
C GLU A 178 4.52 -16.48 -20.00
N GLY A 179 3.51 -15.88 -19.36
CA GLY A 179 2.15 -15.75 -19.89
C GLY A 179 1.44 -17.09 -20.15
N LYS A 180 1.91 -18.18 -19.54
CA LYS A 180 1.41 -19.54 -19.78
C LYS A 180 0.70 -20.16 -18.58
N GLU A 181 0.62 -19.45 -17.46
CA GLU A 181 0.05 -19.97 -16.22
C GLU A 181 -1.47 -19.74 -16.11
N GLY A 182 -2.05 -19.06 -17.11
CA GLY A 182 -3.46 -18.76 -17.19
C GLY A 182 -3.71 -17.26 -17.21
N VAL A 183 -4.89 -16.85 -16.72
CA VAL A 183 -5.30 -15.45 -16.71
C VAL A 183 -5.97 -15.06 -15.39
N ILE A 184 -5.89 -13.78 -15.02
CA ILE A 184 -6.57 -13.20 -13.86
C ILE A 184 -7.40 -11.99 -14.27
N ASN A 185 -8.63 -11.90 -13.79
CA ASN A 185 -9.49 -10.73 -13.96
C ASN A 185 -9.25 -9.76 -12.80
N LEU A 186 -8.92 -8.51 -13.15
CA LEU A 186 -8.80 -7.41 -12.20
C LEU A 186 -9.67 -6.23 -12.64
N ILE A 187 -10.34 -5.60 -11.68
CA ILE A 187 -10.99 -4.30 -11.86
C ILE A 187 -10.21 -3.26 -11.08
N THR A 188 -9.64 -2.27 -11.76
CA THR A 188 -8.79 -1.24 -11.16
C THR A 188 -9.34 0.15 -11.40
N SER A 189 -9.23 1.00 -10.38
CA SER A 189 -9.57 2.42 -10.48
C SER A 189 -8.64 3.25 -9.62
N PHE A 190 -8.52 4.54 -9.94
CA PHE A 190 -7.65 5.46 -9.24
C PHE A 190 -8.41 6.72 -8.84
N THR A 191 -8.14 7.22 -7.64
CA THR A 191 -8.68 8.48 -7.12
C THR A 191 -7.52 9.34 -6.62
N PRO A 192 -7.28 10.53 -7.18
CA PRO A 192 -6.26 11.43 -6.67
C PRO A 192 -6.58 11.87 -5.23
N VAL A 193 -5.54 12.16 -4.45
CA VAL A 193 -5.66 12.70 -3.07
C VAL A 193 -5.22 14.15 -3.00
#